data_AF-A0A9W8A0Q3-F1
#
_entry.id   AF-A0A9W8A0Q3-F1
#
_cell.length_a   1.000
_cell.length_b   1.000
_cell.length_c   1.000
_cell.angle_alpha   90.00
_cell.angle_beta   90.00
_cell.angle_gamma   90.00
#
_symmetry.space_group_name_H-M   'P 1'
#
loop_
_entity.id
_entity.type
_entity.pdbx_description
1 polymer ?
#
loop_
_entity_poly.entity_id
_entity_poly.type
_entity_poly.pdbx_seq_one_letter_code
_entity_poly.pdbx_strand_id
1 'polypeptide(L)'
;MDNIGNDYASHFAQTRSRPQNYITDGDPATRFVEYPKLHELVRRKDALVAQRATPAMTLRTDLRQFPLASLGPRFFDVIVIDPPWKEYYDRACGVAKGTEVGEDPDAPPPSTPAGEPYWTWEDMAKLAIPDVAASPSFVFLWVGDGEGLDQGRKLLLQWGYRRCEDIVWVKTNKITKRAATRPPGSVLERTKEHCLMGIKGTARRSTDAHFIHCNVDTDVIVAEEFEPGSTRKPDELFDIIEHFCLGRRRLYLFGEDHNVRPGWVTAGLGLTTSTYDAEQYHSLFCGPSSHLLGQDREIDSLRPKSPVGRDSQAAATLPLVRRVP
;
A
#
# COMPACT_ATOMS: atom_id res chain seq x y z
N MET A 1 -10.82 35.45 29.67
CA MET A 1 -9.46 34.89 29.57
C MET A 1 -9.60 33.65 28.72
N ASP A 2 -9.21 33.77 27.47
CA ASP A 2 -9.38 32.75 26.45
C ASP A 2 -8.65 31.47 26.88
N ASN A 3 -9.37 30.35 26.79
CA ASN A 3 -8.76 29.03 26.90
C ASN A 3 -7.91 28.86 25.63
N ILE A 4 -6.64 29.27 25.69
CA ILE A 4 -5.61 29.00 24.67
C ILE A 4 -5.36 27.49 24.70
N GLY A 5 -6.33 26.73 24.21
CA GLY A 5 -6.21 25.30 24.00
C GLY A 5 -5.20 25.03 22.89
N ASN A 6 -4.61 23.84 22.91
CA ASN A 6 -3.72 23.34 21.86
C ASN A 6 -4.49 23.13 20.54
N ASP A 7 -4.89 24.23 19.89
CA ASP A 7 -5.56 24.24 18.59
C ASP A 7 -4.53 24.27 17.46
N TYR A 8 -4.22 23.08 16.95
CA TYR A 8 -3.28 22.93 15.85
C TYR A 8 -3.79 23.47 14.50
N ALA A 9 -5.09 23.66 14.31
CA ALA A 9 -5.63 24.27 13.10
C ALA A 9 -5.36 25.79 13.11
N SER A 10 -5.62 26.45 14.23
CA SER A 10 -5.24 27.85 14.44
C SER A 10 -3.73 28.04 14.36
N HIS A 11 -2.96 27.11 14.95
CA HIS A 11 -1.50 27.13 14.87
C HIS A 11 -1.00 26.98 13.42
N PHE A 12 -1.60 26.11 12.61
CA PHE A 12 -1.27 25.96 11.20
C PHE A 12 -1.57 27.24 10.40
N ALA A 13 -2.72 27.87 10.65
CA ALA A 13 -3.09 29.13 10.00
C ALA A 13 -2.06 30.25 10.26
N GLN A 14 -1.44 30.25 11.44
CA GLN A 14 -0.45 31.25 11.85
C GLN A 14 0.99 30.91 11.42
N THR A 15 1.38 29.63 11.46
CA THR A 15 2.79 29.22 11.34
C THR A 15 3.11 28.39 10.11
N ARG A 16 2.09 27.89 9.40
CA ARG A 16 2.20 26.87 8.34
C ARG A 16 2.78 25.53 8.81
N SER A 17 2.97 25.32 10.12
CA SER A 17 3.28 24.01 10.69
C SER A 17 2.03 23.14 10.68
N ARG A 18 2.04 22.05 9.90
CA ARG A 18 0.87 21.18 9.74
C ARG A 18 0.48 20.52 11.07
N PRO A 19 -0.82 20.32 11.36
CA PRO A 19 -1.26 19.68 12.59
C PRO A 19 -0.62 18.32 12.84
N GLN A 20 -0.47 17.51 11.79
CA GLN A 20 0.18 16.19 11.85
C GLN A 20 1.67 16.25 12.24
N ASN A 21 2.32 17.42 12.24
CA ASN A 21 3.67 17.55 12.77
C ASN A 21 3.72 17.25 14.28
N TYR A 22 2.60 17.38 14.99
CA TYR A 22 2.54 17.20 16.43
C TYR A 22 2.11 15.79 16.84
N ILE A 23 1.93 14.89 15.88
CA ILE A 23 1.79 13.46 16.14
C ILE A 23 3.15 12.92 16.62
N THR A 24 3.16 12.34 17.82
CA THR A 24 4.29 11.61 18.40
C THR A 24 4.26 10.16 17.98
N ASP A 25 5.41 9.48 18.05
CA ASP A 25 5.52 8.02 17.79
C ASP A 25 5.00 7.57 16.42
N GLY A 26 5.05 8.47 15.42
CA GLY A 26 4.68 8.17 14.04
C GLY A 26 5.77 7.42 13.26
N ASP A 27 7.00 7.39 13.74
CA ASP A 27 8.12 6.73 13.05
C ASP A 27 8.02 5.19 13.19
N PRO A 28 7.94 4.42 12.08
CA PRO A 28 7.95 2.96 12.11
C PRO A 28 9.07 2.34 12.94
N ALA A 29 10.26 2.96 12.94
CA ALA A 29 11.43 2.42 13.62
C ALA A 29 11.37 2.55 15.15
N THR A 30 10.63 3.53 15.67
CA THR A 30 10.63 3.84 17.11
C THR A 30 9.27 3.67 17.79
N ARG A 31 8.17 3.59 17.05
CA ARG A 31 6.79 3.62 17.59
C ARG A 31 6.46 2.53 18.63
N PHE A 32 7.21 1.43 18.65
CA PHE A 32 6.99 0.31 19.56
C PHE A 32 8.07 0.15 20.64
N VAL A 33 9.02 1.08 20.76
CA VAL A 33 10.13 0.98 21.73
C VAL A 33 9.62 0.80 23.17
N GLU A 34 8.54 1.48 23.53
CA GLU A 34 7.91 1.38 24.86
C GLU A 34 6.93 0.21 25.01
N TYR A 35 6.71 -0.58 23.94
CA TYR A 35 5.73 -1.67 23.87
C TYR A 35 6.39 -3.00 23.47
N PRO A 36 7.10 -3.69 24.37
CA PRO A 36 7.94 -4.85 24.03
C PRO A 36 7.23 -5.97 23.29
N LYS A 37 5.95 -6.24 23.61
CA LYS A 37 5.16 -7.27 22.92
C LYS A 37 4.80 -6.90 21.48
N LEU A 38 4.49 -5.63 21.23
CA LEU A 38 4.20 -5.14 19.88
C LEU A 38 5.48 -5.10 19.05
N HIS A 39 6.58 -4.61 19.64
CA HIS A 39 7.89 -4.62 19.01
C HIS A 39 8.32 -6.04 18.62
N GLU A 40 8.16 -7.02 19.51
CA GLU A 40 8.49 -8.41 19.22
C GLU A 40 7.56 -9.04 18.16
N LEU A 41 6.27 -8.70 18.15
CA LEU A 41 5.34 -9.15 17.11
C LEU A 41 5.80 -8.67 15.73
N VAL A 42 6.07 -7.37 15.57
CA VAL A 42 6.50 -6.76 14.31
C VAL A 42 7.85 -7.35 13.87
N ARG A 43 8.85 -7.36 14.76
CA ARG A 43 10.17 -7.94 14.48
C ARG A 43 10.10 -9.39 13.98
N ARG A 44 9.23 -10.21 14.56
CA ARG A 44 9.03 -11.60 14.13
C ARG A 44 8.35 -11.69 12.77
N LYS A 45 7.38 -10.82 12.49
CA LYS A 45 6.71 -10.76 11.19
C LYS A 45 7.68 -10.33 10.11
N ASP A 46 8.49 -9.29 10.34
CA ASP A 46 9.56 -8.85 9.43
C ASP A 46 10.54 -9.98 9.14
N ALA A 47 11.00 -10.68 10.19
CA ALA A 47 11.92 -11.80 10.04
C ALA A 47 11.31 -12.95 9.20
N LEU A 48 10.03 -13.28 9.42
CA LEU A 48 9.33 -14.30 8.65
C LEU A 48 9.15 -13.89 7.18
N VAL A 49 8.79 -12.62 6.93
CA VAL A 49 8.67 -12.07 5.58
C VAL A 49 10.01 -12.12 4.86
N ALA A 50 11.07 -11.63 5.48
CA ALA A 50 12.43 -11.62 4.91
C ALA A 50 12.95 -13.04 4.64
N GLN A 51 12.75 -13.98 5.57
CA GLN A 51 13.17 -15.38 5.41
C GLN A 51 12.49 -16.07 4.21
N ARG A 52 11.25 -15.68 3.91
CA ARG A 52 10.41 -16.34 2.90
C ARG A 52 10.23 -15.47 1.65
N ALA A 53 10.93 -14.35 1.55
CA ALA A 53 10.87 -13.47 0.39
C ALA A 53 11.40 -14.19 -0.86
N THR A 54 10.76 -13.98 -2.01
CA THR A 54 11.38 -14.29 -3.30
C THR A 54 12.47 -13.27 -3.60
N PRO A 55 13.39 -13.54 -4.54
CA PRO A 55 14.21 -12.48 -5.10
C PRO A 55 13.33 -11.34 -5.63
N ALA A 56 13.83 -10.10 -5.56
CA ALA A 56 13.16 -8.98 -6.21
C ALA A 56 13.18 -9.21 -7.73
N MET A 57 12.04 -9.05 -8.38
CA MET A 57 11.91 -9.21 -9.84
C MET A 57 11.33 -7.96 -10.46
N THR A 58 11.87 -7.56 -11.60
CA THR A 58 11.52 -6.33 -12.30
C THR A 58 11.00 -6.62 -13.69
N LEU A 59 9.99 -5.87 -14.13
CA LEU A 59 9.45 -5.95 -15.49
C LEU A 59 9.25 -4.54 -16.04
N ARG A 60 10.25 -4.04 -16.76
CA ARG A 60 10.12 -2.79 -17.50
C ARG A 60 9.16 -2.99 -18.67
N THR A 61 7.99 -2.38 -18.60
CA THR A 61 6.92 -2.56 -19.59
C THR A 61 5.96 -1.38 -19.64
N ASP A 62 5.37 -1.12 -20.82
CA ASP A 62 4.24 -0.20 -20.97
C ASP A 62 2.93 -0.91 -20.65
N LEU A 63 2.38 -0.63 -19.47
CA LEU A 63 1.13 -1.23 -19.00
C LEU A 63 -0.09 -0.90 -19.89
N ARG A 64 -0.02 0.10 -20.77
CA ARG A 64 -1.09 0.38 -21.75
C ARG A 64 -1.22 -0.71 -22.80
N GLN A 65 -0.09 -1.35 -23.14
CA GLN A 65 0.01 -2.32 -24.24
C GLN A 65 0.30 -3.73 -23.72
N PHE A 66 0.70 -3.85 -22.46
CA PHE A 66 1.14 -5.10 -21.88
C PHE A 66 -0.05 -6.01 -21.49
N PRO A 67 -0.10 -7.25 -21.99
CA PRO A 67 -1.16 -8.20 -21.62
C PRO A 67 -0.90 -8.74 -20.21
N LEU A 68 -1.58 -8.18 -19.20
CA LEU A 68 -1.39 -8.56 -17.78
C LEU A 68 -1.48 -10.07 -17.53
N ALA A 69 -2.35 -10.78 -18.22
CA ALA A 69 -2.50 -12.23 -18.09
C ALA A 69 -1.19 -13.02 -18.36
N SER A 70 -0.23 -12.44 -19.08
CA SER A 70 1.10 -13.03 -19.30
C SER A 70 1.95 -13.15 -18.02
N LEU A 71 1.64 -12.40 -16.96
CA LEU A 71 2.27 -12.55 -15.64
C LEU A 71 1.88 -13.86 -14.95
N GLY A 72 0.82 -14.53 -15.42
CA GLY A 72 0.23 -15.69 -14.78
C GLY A 72 -1.23 -15.43 -14.43
N PRO A 73 -2.18 -16.18 -15.02
CA PRO A 73 -3.59 -15.92 -14.79
C PRO A 73 -3.99 -16.18 -13.33
N ARG A 74 -4.65 -15.20 -12.72
CA ARG A 74 -5.22 -15.24 -11.36
C ARG A 74 -4.22 -15.66 -10.28
N PHE A 75 -3.01 -15.14 -10.39
CA PHE A 75 -1.87 -15.61 -9.61
C PHE A 75 -1.57 -14.80 -8.34
N PHE A 76 -1.82 -13.50 -8.31
CA PHE A 76 -1.32 -12.65 -7.22
C PHE A 76 -2.27 -12.57 -6.03
N ASP A 77 -1.71 -12.76 -4.82
CA ASP A 77 -2.38 -12.63 -3.54
C ASP A 77 -2.60 -11.15 -3.18
N VAL A 78 -1.65 -10.30 -3.57
CA VAL A 78 -1.69 -8.85 -3.37
C VAL A 78 -1.24 -8.12 -4.62
N ILE A 79 -1.95 -7.05 -4.97
CA ILE A 79 -1.59 -6.14 -6.05
C ILE A 79 -1.59 -4.70 -5.51
N VAL A 80 -0.45 -4.01 -5.62
CA VAL A 80 -0.34 -2.56 -5.42
C VAL A 80 -0.39 -1.88 -6.77
N ILE A 81 -1.12 -0.77 -6.86
CA ILE A 81 -1.29 0.00 -8.08
C ILE A 81 -1.07 1.48 -7.73
N ASP A 82 -0.02 2.08 -8.30
CA ASP A 82 0.32 3.50 -8.11
C ASP A 82 0.44 4.25 -9.45
N PRO A 83 -0.68 4.49 -10.17
CA PRO A 83 -0.61 5.09 -11.48
C PRO A 83 -0.10 6.53 -11.40
N PRO A 84 0.61 7.02 -12.43
CA PRO A 84 1.00 8.42 -12.50
C PRO A 84 -0.24 9.27 -12.85
N TRP A 85 -1.05 9.60 -11.83
CA TRP A 85 -2.26 10.39 -12.02
C TRP A 85 -1.96 11.79 -12.53
N LYS A 86 -2.91 12.37 -13.27
CA LYS A 86 -2.79 13.75 -13.74
C LYS A 86 -2.53 14.73 -12.59
N GLU A 87 -3.17 14.56 -11.44
CA GLU A 87 -2.91 15.43 -10.28
C GLU A 87 -1.47 15.31 -9.74
N TYR A 88 -0.82 14.15 -9.88
CA TYR A 88 0.58 13.99 -9.50
C TYR A 88 1.49 14.73 -10.49
N TYR A 89 1.22 14.56 -11.78
CA TYR A 89 1.91 15.26 -12.87
C TYR A 89 1.78 16.78 -12.73
N ASP A 90 0.57 17.29 -12.53
CA ASP A 90 0.31 18.73 -12.37
C ASP A 90 1.04 19.30 -11.15
N ARG A 91 1.06 18.55 -10.03
CA ARG A 91 1.83 18.94 -8.82
C ARG A 91 3.33 18.96 -9.09
N ALA A 92 3.85 18.02 -9.88
CA ALA A 92 5.27 17.96 -10.21
C ALA A 92 5.69 19.06 -11.21
N CYS A 93 4.94 19.25 -12.29
CA CYS A 93 5.22 20.29 -13.30
C CYS A 93 4.96 21.72 -12.79
N GLY A 94 4.00 21.90 -11.89
CA GLY A 94 3.75 23.20 -11.24
C GLY A 94 4.95 23.70 -10.43
N VAL A 95 5.81 22.79 -9.94
CA VAL A 95 7.08 23.13 -9.29
C VAL A 95 8.12 23.60 -10.31
N ALA A 96 8.25 22.92 -11.45
CA ALA A 96 9.21 23.28 -12.50
C ALA A 96 8.95 24.68 -13.11
N LYS A 97 7.69 25.13 -13.13
CA LYS A 97 7.31 26.48 -13.58
C LYS A 97 7.59 27.59 -12.55
N GLY A 98 7.88 27.25 -11.30
CA GLY A 98 8.20 28.19 -10.21
C GLY A 98 9.69 28.45 -10.00
N THR A 99 10.56 27.70 -10.68
CA THR A 99 12.00 27.95 -10.78
C THR A 99 12.29 28.71 -12.06
N GLU A 100 12.47 30.02 -11.97
CA GLU A 100 13.08 30.78 -13.06
C GLU A 100 14.56 30.37 -13.22
N VAL A 101 14.95 30.31 -14.49
CA VAL A 101 16.30 30.22 -15.08
C VAL A 101 16.85 28.83 -15.36
N GLY A 102 16.82 28.47 -16.65
CA GLY A 102 18.01 27.89 -17.29
C GLY A 102 17.84 26.71 -18.23
N GLU A 103 16.73 26.55 -18.96
CA GLU A 103 16.69 25.55 -20.04
C GLU A 103 16.25 26.17 -21.37
N ASP A 104 17.06 25.87 -22.39
CA ASP A 104 16.97 26.32 -23.77
C ASP A 104 15.53 26.15 -24.33
N PRO A 105 14.87 27.22 -24.79
CA PRO A 105 13.51 27.15 -25.33
C PRO A 105 13.39 26.28 -26.59
N ASP A 106 14.50 25.94 -27.23
CA ASP A 106 14.56 25.08 -28.42
C ASP A 106 14.96 23.62 -28.10
N ALA A 107 15.20 23.28 -26.83
CA ALA A 107 15.46 21.89 -26.45
C ALA A 107 14.19 21.05 -26.64
N PRO A 108 14.20 20.02 -27.52
CA PRO A 108 13.05 19.15 -27.67
C PRO A 108 12.78 18.44 -26.33
N PRO A 109 11.53 18.35 -25.87
CA PRO A 109 11.21 17.60 -24.67
C PRO A 109 11.72 16.17 -24.82
N PRO A 110 12.24 15.55 -23.73
CA PRO A 110 12.70 14.17 -23.78
C PRO A 110 11.59 13.33 -24.41
N SER A 111 11.93 12.63 -25.49
CA SER A 111 11.00 11.90 -26.35
C SER A 111 10.04 11.07 -25.51
N THR A 112 8.80 11.55 -25.38
CA THR A 112 7.74 10.90 -24.63
C THR A 112 7.42 9.57 -25.32
N PRO A 113 7.26 8.46 -24.59
CA PRO A 113 6.62 7.27 -25.14
C PRO A 113 5.26 7.67 -25.74
N ALA A 114 4.83 7.01 -26.82
CA ALA A 114 3.59 7.35 -27.50
C ALA A 114 2.38 7.37 -26.53
N GLY A 115 1.96 8.56 -26.09
CA GLY A 115 0.82 8.76 -25.19
C GLY A 115 1.02 9.88 -24.16
N GLU A 116 -0.03 10.15 -23.38
CA GLU A 116 0.00 11.11 -22.28
C GLU A 116 0.97 10.66 -21.15
N PRO A 117 1.69 11.59 -20.49
CA PRO A 117 2.63 11.26 -19.41
C PRO A 117 1.93 10.81 -18.12
N TYR A 118 0.60 10.84 -18.08
CA TYR A 118 -0.25 10.42 -16.97
C TYR A 118 -1.31 9.41 -17.42
N TRP A 119 -1.92 8.72 -16.46
CA TRP A 119 -3.04 7.81 -16.70
C TRP A 119 -4.38 8.47 -16.37
N THR A 120 -5.36 8.32 -17.27
CA THR A 120 -6.74 8.69 -17.01
C THR A 120 -7.50 7.56 -16.31
N TRP A 121 -8.63 7.89 -15.66
CA TRP A 121 -9.52 6.87 -15.08
C TRP A 121 -10.07 5.91 -16.15
N GLU A 122 -10.27 6.39 -17.38
CA GLU A 122 -10.71 5.55 -18.51
C GLU A 122 -9.62 4.57 -18.93
N ASP A 123 -8.36 5.02 -19.02
CA ASP A 123 -7.24 4.13 -19.33
C ASP A 123 -7.04 3.08 -18.25
N MET A 124 -7.16 3.48 -16.98
CA MET A 124 -7.08 2.56 -15.85
C MET A 124 -8.21 1.53 -15.86
N ALA A 125 -9.43 1.92 -16.24
CA ALA A 125 -10.54 0.99 -16.37
C ALA A 125 -10.30 -0.10 -17.42
N LYS A 126 -9.41 0.12 -18.40
CA LYS A 126 -9.03 -0.87 -19.43
C LYS A 126 -8.05 -1.93 -18.90
N LEU A 127 -7.37 -1.69 -17.77
CA LEU A 127 -6.48 -2.69 -17.18
C LEU A 127 -7.27 -3.90 -16.67
N ALA A 128 -6.89 -5.08 -17.16
CA ALA A 128 -7.48 -6.35 -16.79
C ALA A 128 -6.93 -6.90 -15.45
N ILE A 129 -7.01 -6.10 -14.37
CA ILE A 129 -6.62 -6.51 -13.01
C ILE A 129 -7.27 -7.85 -12.58
N PRO A 130 -8.55 -8.14 -12.91
CA PRO A 130 -9.17 -9.43 -12.58
C PRO A 130 -8.46 -10.66 -13.17
N ASP A 131 -7.72 -10.50 -14.26
CA ASP A 131 -7.06 -11.61 -14.95
C ASP A 131 -5.79 -12.07 -14.24
N VAL A 132 -5.22 -11.24 -13.37
CA VAL A 132 -4.01 -11.56 -12.60
C VAL A 132 -4.26 -11.75 -11.10
N ALA A 133 -5.45 -11.37 -10.62
CA ALA A 133 -5.83 -11.46 -9.22
C ALA A 133 -6.26 -12.87 -8.80
N ALA A 134 -5.65 -13.42 -7.74
CA ALA A 134 -6.13 -14.63 -7.08
C ALA A 134 -7.51 -14.41 -6.40
N SER A 135 -8.08 -15.47 -5.83
CA SER A 135 -9.28 -15.36 -4.99
C SER A 135 -9.18 -16.37 -3.83
N PRO A 136 -9.11 -15.92 -2.56
CA PRO A 136 -9.13 -14.53 -2.12
C PRO A 136 -7.85 -13.76 -2.48
N SER A 137 -7.96 -12.43 -2.62
CA SER A 137 -6.81 -11.53 -2.83
C SER A 137 -7.14 -10.10 -2.40
N PHE A 138 -6.11 -9.26 -2.34
CA PHE A 138 -6.22 -7.85 -1.97
C PHE A 138 -5.60 -6.94 -3.02
N VAL A 139 -6.19 -5.76 -3.17
CA VAL A 139 -5.64 -4.69 -4.00
C VAL A 139 -5.47 -3.42 -3.16
N PHE A 140 -4.38 -2.70 -3.39
CA PHE A 140 -4.05 -1.43 -2.76
C PHE A 140 -3.86 -0.41 -3.88
N LEU A 141 -4.80 0.53 -4.00
CA LEU A 141 -4.84 1.51 -5.09
C LEU A 141 -4.57 2.90 -4.51
N TRP A 142 -3.45 3.51 -4.86
CA TRP A 142 -3.24 4.93 -4.59
C TRP A 142 -4.18 5.75 -5.48
N VAL A 143 -4.99 6.60 -4.85
CA VAL A 143 -6.03 7.39 -5.54
C VAL A 143 -5.86 8.90 -5.34
N GLY A 144 -4.74 9.30 -4.76
CA GLY A 144 -4.45 10.71 -4.55
C GLY A 144 -5.34 11.34 -3.47
N ASP A 145 -5.77 12.58 -3.70
CA ASP A 145 -6.44 13.39 -2.66
C ASP A 145 -7.71 14.13 -3.13
N GLY A 146 -8.14 13.89 -4.36
CA GLY A 146 -9.32 14.50 -4.98
C GLY A 146 -10.38 13.51 -5.47
N GLU A 147 -10.76 13.64 -6.74
CA GLU A 147 -11.79 12.81 -7.38
C GLU A 147 -11.48 11.31 -7.36
N GLY A 148 -10.22 10.94 -7.16
CA GLY A 148 -9.80 9.54 -7.13
C GLY A 148 -10.39 8.73 -6.00
N LEU A 149 -10.84 9.37 -4.92
CA LEU A 149 -11.63 8.70 -3.89
C LEU A 149 -12.91 8.07 -4.47
N ASP A 150 -13.62 8.78 -5.35
CA ASP A 150 -14.85 8.28 -5.95
C ASP A 150 -14.57 7.39 -7.15
N GLN A 151 -13.64 7.79 -8.02
CA GLN A 151 -13.29 7.01 -9.22
C GLN A 151 -12.59 5.69 -8.87
N GLY A 152 -11.70 5.70 -7.88
CA GLY A 152 -11.05 4.50 -7.39
C GLY A 152 -12.04 3.46 -6.84
N ARG A 153 -13.11 3.90 -6.15
CA ARG A 153 -14.18 2.98 -5.70
C ARG A 153 -14.91 2.33 -6.88
N LYS A 154 -15.13 3.07 -7.97
CA LYS A 154 -15.72 2.51 -9.21
C LYS A 154 -14.78 1.50 -9.87
N LEU A 155 -13.48 1.80 -9.94
CA LEU A 155 -12.47 0.85 -10.44
C LEU A 155 -12.44 -0.44 -9.61
N LEU A 156 -12.41 -0.33 -8.27
CA LEU A 156 -12.46 -1.49 -7.40
C LEU A 156 -13.70 -2.37 -7.69
N LEU A 157 -14.88 -1.75 -7.81
CA LEU A 157 -16.12 -2.46 -8.14
C LEU A 157 -16.02 -3.14 -9.50
N GLN A 158 -15.55 -2.44 -10.54
CA GLN A 158 -15.38 -2.97 -11.89
C GLN A 158 -14.41 -4.15 -11.91
N TRP A 159 -13.32 -4.07 -11.16
CA TRP A 159 -12.36 -5.17 -11.02
C TRP A 159 -12.86 -6.28 -10.07
N GLY A 160 -14.08 -6.19 -9.54
CA GLY A 160 -14.68 -7.21 -8.68
C GLY A 160 -14.04 -7.29 -7.29
N TYR A 161 -13.62 -6.16 -6.74
CA TYR A 161 -13.19 -5.98 -5.36
C TYR A 161 -14.25 -5.19 -4.59
N ARG A 162 -14.41 -5.51 -3.30
CA ARG A 162 -15.15 -4.67 -2.37
C ARG A 162 -14.14 -3.81 -1.62
N ARG A 163 -14.31 -2.49 -1.61
CA ARG A 163 -13.49 -1.61 -0.76
C ARG A 163 -13.67 -2.03 0.70
N CYS A 164 -12.58 -2.26 1.41
CA CYS A 164 -12.57 -2.74 2.79
C CYS A 164 -11.86 -1.80 3.76
N GLU A 165 -10.82 -1.07 3.33
CA GLU A 165 -10.13 -0.04 4.13
C GLU A 165 -9.75 1.18 3.27
N ASP A 166 -9.32 2.26 3.91
CA ASP A 166 -8.78 3.48 3.31
C ASP A 166 -7.54 3.89 4.10
N ILE A 167 -6.36 3.53 3.60
CA ILE A 167 -5.08 3.84 4.25
C ILE A 167 -4.69 5.27 3.86
N VAL A 168 -4.55 6.15 4.85
CA VAL A 168 -4.26 7.57 4.63
C VAL A 168 -2.80 7.87 4.95
N TRP A 169 -2.06 8.31 3.95
CA TRP A 169 -0.76 8.93 4.18
C TRP A 169 -0.96 10.40 4.51
N VAL A 170 -0.76 10.78 5.77
CA VAL A 170 -0.72 12.18 6.21
C VAL A 170 0.70 12.71 6.11
N LYS A 171 0.85 13.85 5.42
CA LYS A 171 2.15 14.41 5.05
C LYS A 171 2.60 15.45 6.07
N THR A 172 3.63 15.17 6.85
CA THR A 172 4.25 16.19 7.70
C THR A 172 5.08 17.17 6.87
N ASN A 173 5.35 18.35 7.42
CA ASN A 173 6.29 19.33 6.84
C ASN A 173 7.31 19.80 7.87
N LYS A 174 7.77 18.88 8.73
CA LYS A 174 8.73 19.15 9.81
C LYS A 174 10.09 19.56 9.23
N ILE A 175 10.51 18.90 8.17
CA ILE A 175 11.84 18.99 7.56
C ILE A 175 11.77 19.85 6.30
N THR A 176 10.86 19.52 5.39
CA THR A 176 10.72 20.20 4.09
C THR A 176 10.21 21.64 4.20
N LYS A 177 9.53 21.98 5.30
CA LYS A 177 8.84 23.26 5.50
C LYS A 177 7.91 23.63 4.34
N ARG A 178 7.44 22.63 3.60
CA ARG A 178 6.66 22.81 2.38
C ARG A 178 5.27 23.38 2.69
N ALA A 179 4.91 24.45 2.00
CA ALA A 179 3.53 24.94 1.97
C ALA A 179 2.66 23.90 1.26
N ALA A 180 1.50 23.59 1.83
CA ALA A 180 0.58 22.67 1.17
C ALA A 180 -0.06 23.35 -0.03
N THR A 181 -0.39 22.56 -1.04
CA THR A 181 -1.07 23.06 -2.22
C THR A 181 -2.57 23.08 -1.96
N ARG A 182 -3.23 24.10 -2.51
CA ARG A 182 -4.69 24.16 -2.59
C ARG A 182 -5.08 24.02 -4.06
N PRO A 183 -5.44 22.81 -4.52
CA PRO A 183 -5.86 22.62 -5.90
C PRO A 183 -7.07 23.48 -6.26
N PRO A 184 -7.23 23.90 -7.54
CA PRO A 184 -8.43 24.59 -8.00
C PRO A 184 -9.71 23.84 -7.58
N GLY A 185 -10.69 24.58 -7.06
CA GLY A 185 -11.95 24.02 -6.56
C GLY A 185 -11.88 23.40 -5.16
N SER A 186 -10.70 23.26 -4.55
CA SER A 186 -10.60 22.78 -3.17
C SER A 186 -10.90 23.88 -2.15
N VAL A 187 -11.61 23.52 -1.06
CA VAL A 187 -11.87 24.43 0.07
C VAL A 187 -10.66 24.53 1.00
N LEU A 188 -9.95 23.41 1.22
CA LEU A 188 -8.84 23.29 2.15
C LEU A 188 -7.54 22.94 1.44
N GLU A 189 -6.41 23.24 2.07
CA GLU A 189 -5.11 22.74 1.62
C GLU A 189 -5.04 21.21 1.78
N ARG A 190 -4.56 20.52 0.74
CA ARG A 190 -4.49 19.05 0.74
C ARG A 190 -3.11 18.61 1.23
N THR A 191 -3.10 17.86 2.33
CA THR A 191 -1.89 17.46 3.06
C THR A 191 -1.82 15.95 3.29
N LYS A 192 -2.55 15.18 2.50
CA LYS A 192 -2.65 13.72 2.61
C LYS A 192 -2.95 13.09 1.27
N GLU A 193 -2.65 11.80 1.12
CA GLU A 193 -3.09 10.96 -0.01
C GLU A 193 -3.77 9.69 0.53
N HIS A 194 -4.65 9.12 -0.29
CA HIS A 194 -5.42 7.93 0.05
C HIS A 194 -4.96 6.72 -0.76
N CYS A 195 -4.85 5.57 -0.08
CA CYS A 195 -4.65 4.26 -0.67
C CYS A 195 -5.86 3.38 -0.32
N LEU A 196 -6.74 3.18 -1.30
CA LEU A 196 -7.93 2.35 -1.10
C LEU A 196 -7.54 0.88 -1.10
N MET A 197 -7.96 0.16 -0.07
CA MET A 197 -7.79 -1.29 0.02
C MET A 197 -9.08 -1.99 -0.43
N GLY A 198 -8.95 -2.96 -1.33
CA GLY A 198 -10.05 -3.80 -1.80
C GLY A 198 -9.82 -5.28 -1.52
N ILE A 199 -10.89 -6.02 -1.24
CA ILE A 199 -10.90 -7.49 -1.10
C ILE A 199 -11.68 -8.16 -2.24
N LYS A 200 -11.06 -9.18 -2.84
CA LYS A 200 -11.71 -10.12 -3.78
C LYS A 200 -11.87 -11.48 -3.09
N GLY A 201 -12.95 -12.18 -3.44
CA GLY A 201 -13.30 -13.44 -2.77
C GLY A 201 -13.76 -13.22 -1.33
N THR A 202 -13.53 -14.20 -0.46
CA THR A 202 -13.87 -14.16 0.97
C THR A 202 -12.64 -14.50 1.79
N ALA A 203 -12.29 -13.63 2.75
CA ALA A 203 -11.29 -13.91 3.78
C ALA A 203 -11.88 -13.51 5.14
N ARG A 204 -11.85 -14.41 6.11
CA ARG A 204 -12.46 -14.26 7.42
C ARG A 204 -11.39 -14.28 8.49
N ARG A 205 -11.29 -13.19 9.25
CA ARG A 205 -10.31 -13.02 10.34
C ARG A 205 -10.28 -14.19 11.33
N SER A 206 -11.42 -14.81 11.61
CA SER A 206 -11.54 -15.89 12.60
C SER A 206 -11.03 -17.25 12.11
N THR A 207 -11.13 -17.55 10.81
CA THR A 207 -10.80 -18.87 10.25
C THR A 207 -9.55 -18.85 9.38
N ASP A 208 -9.24 -17.70 8.77
CA ASP A 208 -8.25 -17.61 7.70
C ASP A 208 -6.94 -16.99 8.19
N ALA A 209 -6.56 -17.31 9.42
CA ALA A 209 -5.31 -16.86 10.04
C ALA A 209 -4.04 -17.33 9.30
N HIS A 210 -4.17 -18.36 8.46
CA HIS A 210 -3.10 -18.81 7.57
C HIS A 210 -2.88 -17.87 6.36
N PHE A 211 -3.82 -16.96 6.12
CA PHE A 211 -3.80 -16.03 4.98
C PHE A 211 -3.76 -14.56 5.41
N ILE A 212 -4.43 -14.18 6.51
CA ILE A 212 -4.49 -12.79 6.98
C ILE A 212 -4.23 -12.63 8.48
N HIS A 213 -3.43 -11.63 8.85
CA HIS A 213 -3.24 -11.15 10.22
C HIS A 213 -3.79 -9.72 10.33
N CYS A 214 -5.09 -9.58 10.59
CA CYS A 214 -5.73 -8.28 10.72
C CYS A 214 -5.33 -7.55 12.01
N ASN A 215 -5.37 -6.21 11.96
CA ASN A 215 -5.18 -5.29 13.10
C ASN A 215 -3.78 -5.36 13.72
N VAL A 216 -2.77 -5.75 12.95
CA VAL A 216 -1.35 -5.57 13.33
C VAL A 216 -0.97 -4.10 13.17
N ASP A 217 -1.36 -3.51 12.05
CA ASP A 217 -1.07 -2.11 11.69
C ASP A 217 -2.35 -1.25 11.65
N THR A 218 -2.16 0.07 11.65
CA THR A 218 -3.21 1.08 11.51
C THR A 218 -3.41 1.49 10.04
N ASP A 219 -4.52 2.16 9.75
CA ASP A 219 -4.86 2.73 8.44
C ASP A 219 -4.30 4.14 8.21
N VAL A 220 -3.28 4.54 8.97
CA VAL A 220 -2.64 5.86 8.86
C VAL A 220 -1.12 5.68 8.76
N ILE A 221 -0.53 6.31 7.74
CA ILE A 221 0.91 6.47 7.60
C ILE A 221 1.25 7.93 7.87
N VAL A 222 2.12 8.19 8.83
CA VAL A 222 2.60 9.55 9.15
C VAL A 222 4.03 9.67 8.66
N ALA A 223 4.21 10.31 7.50
CA ALA A 223 5.53 10.47 6.91
C ALA A 223 5.72 11.89 6.35
N GLU A 224 6.97 12.34 6.33
CA GLU A 224 7.32 13.64 5.76
C GLU A 224 7.00 13.69 4.27
N GLU A 225 6.51 14.84 3.81
CA GLU A 225 6.37 15.06 2.37
C GLU A 225 7.73 14.99 1.68
N PHE A 226 7.82 14.29 0.55
CA PHE A 226 9.04 14.22 -0.25
C PHE A 226 9.36 15.56 -0.93
N GLU A 227 10.55 15.61 -1.55
CA GLU A 227 11.06 16.76 -2.27
C GLU A 227 10.09 17.25 -3.36
N PRO A 228 10.11 18.57 -3.69
CA PRO A 228 9.29 19.11 -4.77
C PRO A 228 9.47 18.32 -6.08
N GLY A 229 8.36 17.99 -6.76
CA GLY A 229 8.40 17.16 -7.97
C GLY A 229 8.30 15.65 -7.72
N SER A 230 8.56 15.18 -6.50
CA SER A 230 8.48 13.76 -6.17
C SER A 230 7.04 13.24 -6.15
N THR A 231 6.82 12.10 -6.83
CA THR A 231 5.58 11.31 -6.81
C THR A 231 5.64 10.13 -5.86
N ARG A 232 6.80 9.90 -5.22
CA ARG A 232 7.09 8.77 -4.34
C ARG A 232 6.07 8.63 -3.22
N LYS A 233 5.82 7.38 -2.82
CA LYS A 233 4.97 6.99 -1.70
C LYS A 233 5.83 6.50 -0.54
N PRO A 234 5.32 6.57 0.71
CA PRO A 234 6.05 6.06 1.86
C PRO A 234 6.21 4.53 1.78
N ASP A 235 7.43 4.04 2.05
CA ASP A 235 7.75 2.61 2.01
C ASP A 235 6.99 1.78 3.05
N GLU A 236 6.49 2.42 4.12
CA GLU A 236 5.68 1.78 5.17
C GLU A 236 4.45 1.04 4.64
N LEU A 237 3.93 1.40 3.45
CA LEU A 237 2.85 0.65 2.81
C LEU A 237 3.25 -0.82 2.56
N PHE A 238 4.50 -1.09 2.18
CA PHE A 238 4.98 -2.46 2.00
C PHE A 238 4.89 -3.26 3.29
N ASP A 239 5.31 -2.67 4.41
CA ASP A 239 5.31 -3.34 5.70
C ASP A 239 3.88 -3.62 6.17
N ILE A 240 2.95 -2.66 6.05
CA ILE A 240 1.52 -2.85 6.33
C ILE A 240 0.95 -4.03 5.53
N ILE A 241 1.28 -4.10 4.24
CA ILE A 241 0.79 -5.16 3.35
C ILE A 241 1.36 -6.53 3.74
N GLU A 242 2.68 -6.59 3.97
CA GLU A 242 3.40 -7.81 4.29
C GLU A 242 3.03 -8.34 5.68
N HIS A 243 2.71 -7.45 6.60
CA HIS A 243 2.13 -7.78 7.90
C HIS A 243 0.71 -8.31 7.77
N PHE A 244 -0.11 -7.68 6.94
CA PHE A 244 -1.51 -8.03 6.80
C PHE A 244 -1.72 -9.36 6.06
N CYS A 245 -1.14 -9.53 4.87
CA CYS A 245 -1.38 -10.68 3.99
C CYS A 245 -0.17 -11.64 3.96
N LEU A 246 -0.42 -12.89 4.34
CA LEU A 246 0.59 -13.95 4.36
C LEU A 246 0.82 -14.59 2.97
N GLY A 247 0.09 -14.15 1.95
CA GLY A 247 0.34 -14.50 0.56
C GLY A 247 1.66 -13.92 0.07
N ARG A 248 2.47 -14.75 -0.60
CA ARG A 248 3.83 -14.43 -1.06
C ARG A 248 3.86 -13.91 -2.50
N ARG A 249 2.74 -14.02 -3.24
CA ARG A 249 2.67 -13.61 -4.64
C ARG A 249 2.21 -12.15 -4.70
N ARG A 250 3.17 -11.22 -4.73
CA ARG A 250 2.91 -9.78 -4.62
C ARG A 250 3.36 -9.04 -5.87
N LEU A 251 2.49 -8.19 -6.41
CA LEU A 251 2.72 -7.41 -7.62
C LEU A 251 2.62 -5.92 -7.30
N TYR A 252 3.60 -5.14 -7.74
CA TYR A 252 3.55 -3.67 -7.72
C TYR A 252 3.48 -3.18 -9.18
N LEU A 253 2.33 -2.63 -9.57
CA LEU A 253 2.14 -2.01 -10.88
C LEU A 253 2.48 -0.52 -10.81
N PHE A 254 3.06 0.00 -11.90
CA PHE A 254 3.58 1.36 -12.03
C PHE A 254 4.80 1.66 -11.14
N GLY A 255 5.54 0.62 -10.73
CA GLY A 255 6.72 0.81 -9.91
C GLY A 255 7.90 1.37 -10.69
N GLU A 256 8.78 2.04 -9.95
CA GLU A 256 10.08 2.53 -10.39
C GLU A 256 11.20 1.80 -9.63
N ASP A 257 12.46 2.10 -9.95
CA ASP A 257 13.62 1.44 -9.32
C ASP A 257 13.62 1.54 -7.79
N HIS A 258 13.11 2.63 -7.22
CA HIS A 258 13.02 2.81 -5.77
C HIS A 258 11.96 1.92 -5.10
N ASN A 259 11.06 1.30 -5.87
CA ASN A 259 10.05 0.35 -5.36
C ASN A 259 10.51 -1.11 -5.45
N VAL A 260 11.72 -1.39 -5.95
CA VAL A 260 12.22 -2.75 -6.10
C VAL A 260 12.51 -3.34 -4.72
N ARG A 261 11.78 -4.39 -4.35
CA ARG A 261 11.82 -5.01 -3.02
C ARG A 261 11.83 -6.54 -3.11
N PRO A 262 12.62 -7.27 -2.29
CA PRO A 262 12.49 -8.72 -2.16
C PRO A 262 11.06 -9.13 -1.81
N GLY A 263 10.57 -10.23 -2.38
CA GLY A 263 9.20 -10.69 -2.18
C GLY A 263 8.16 -10.04 -3.11
N TRP A 264 8.59 -9.18 -4.05
CA TRP A 264 7.74 -8.47 -4.99
C TRP A 264 8.20 -8.64 -6.43
N VAL A 265 7.20 -8.68 -7.32
CA VAL A 265 7.36 -8.38 -8.74
C VAL A 265 6.99 -6.92 -8.94
N THR A 266 7.91 -6.10 -9.42
CA THR A 266 7.68 -4.69 -9.72
C THR A 266 7.61 -4.51 -11.23
N ALA A 267 6.53 -3.92 -11.75
CA ALA A 267 6.31 -3.72 -13.17
C ALA A 267 5.95 -2.26 -13.47
N GLY A 268 6.62 -1.66 -14.46
CA GLY A 268 6.40 -0.26 -14.82
C GLY A 268 7.42 0.29 -15.81
N LEU A 269 7.11 1.42 -16.43
CA LEU A 269 7.99 2.07 -17.41
C LEU A 269 9.23 2.73 -16.77
N GLY A 270 9.13 3.14 -15.51
CA GLY A 270 10.20 3.82 -14.76
C GLY A 270 11.29 2.90 -14.23
N LEU A 271 11.24 1.60 -14.55
CA LEU A 271 12.29 0.65 -14.22
C LEU A 271 13.45 0.75 -15.23
N THR A 272 14.68 0.61 -14.74
CA THR A 272 15.89 0.56 -15.60
C THR A 272 16.19 -0.84 -16.11
N THR A 273 15.69 -1.89 -15.45
CA THR A 273 15.99 -3.29 -15.77
C THR A 273 14.74 -4.17 -15.84
N SER A 274 14.85 -5.29 -16.55
CA SER A 274 13.85 -6.37 -16.57
C SER A 274 14.52 -7.69 -16.22
N THR A 275 14.04 -8.34 -15.15
CA THR A 275 14.55 -9.62 -14.62
C THR A 275 13.45 -10.65 -14.41
N TYR A 276 12.18 -10.27 -14.54
CA TYR A 276 11.04 -11.16 -14.36
C TYR A 276 10.97 -12.21 -15.46
N ASP A 277 10.93 -13.48 -15.06
CA ASP A 277 10.60 -14.63 -15.89
C ASP A 277 9.41 -15.37 -15.25
N ALA A 278 8.34 -15.57 -16.03
CA ALA A 278 7.08 -16.09 -15.50
C ALA A 278 7.21 -17.55 -15.03
N GLU A 279 7.90 -18.40 -15.81
CA GLU A 279 8.09 -19.82 -15.46
C GLU A 279 8.95 -19.94 -14.19
N GLN A 280 10.06 -19.21 -14.12
CA GLN A 280 10.92 -19.17 -12.96
C GLN A 280 10.18 -18.66 -11.73
N TYR A 281 9.43 -17.56 -11.85
CA TYR A 281 8.67 -17.01 -10.73
C TYR A 281 7.62 -18.00 -10.22
N HIS A 282 6.86 -18.64 -11.12
CA HIS A 282 5.83 -19.60 -10.73
C HIS A 282 6.43 -20.86 -10.10
N SER A 283 7.63 -21.27 -10.54
CA SER A 283 8.34 -22.43 -9.98
C SER A 283 8.64 -22.29 -8.47
N LEU A 284 8.72 -21.06 -7.96
CA LEU A 284 8.94 -20.77 -6.53
C LEU A 284 7.74 -21.17 -5.65
N PHE A 285 6.60 -21.52 -6.27
CA PHE A 285 5.33 -21.77 -5.59
C PHE A 285 4.67 -23.12 -5.95
N CYS A 286 5.44 -24.11 -6.42
CA CYS A 286 4.91 -25.43 -6.83
C CYS A 286 4.40 -26.35 -5.69
N GLY A 287 4.64 -26.01 -4.42
CA GLY A 287 4.26 -26.84 -3.28
C GLY A 287 2.88 -26.52 -2.68
N PRO A 288 2.26 -27.46 -1.94
CA PRO A 288 1.08 -27.16 -1.14
C PRO A 288 1.37 -25.98 -0.19
N SER A 289 0.53 -24.95 -0.21
CA SER A 289 0.68 -23.75 0.61
C SER A 289 2.03 -23.02 0.44
N SER A 290 2.85 -23.32 -0.58
CA SER A 290 4.14 -22.63 -0.76
C SER A 290 3.96 -21.16 -1.12
N HIS A 291 2.80 -20.76 -1.64
CA HIS A 291 2.45 -19.35 -1.82
C HIS A 291 2.16 -18.62 -0.50
N LEU A 292 2.18 -19.28 0.65
CA LEU A 292 1.99 -18.67 1.96
C LEU A 292 3.31 -18.59 2.74
N LEU A 293 3.45 -17.55 3.57
CA LEU A 293 4.59 -17.40 4.48
C LEU A 293 4.69 -18.58 5.45
N GLY A 294 3.55 -19.08 5.92
CA GLY A 294 3.43 -20.13 6.92
C GLY A 294 2.90 -19.59 8.25
N GLN A 295 2.61 -20.50 9.18
CA GLN A 295 2.18 -20.14 10.54
C GLN A 295 3.37 -20.21 11.49
N ASP A 296 3.55 -19.16 12.30
CA ASP A 296 4.52 -19.11 13.39
C ASP A 296 3.77 -19.04 14.72
N ARG A 297 4.12 -19.92 15.67
CA ARG A 297 3.41 -20.05 16.96
C ARG A 297 3.55 -18.80 17.83
N GLU A 298 4.71 -18.18 17.83
CA GLU A 298 4.99 -16.99 18.65
C GLU A 298 4.26 -15.78 18.07
N ILE A 299 4.31 -15.61 16.75
CA ILE A 299 3.50 -14.59 16.05
C ILE A 299 2.01 -14.82 16.33
N ASP A 300 1.53 -16.06 16.25
CA ASP A 300 0.13 -16.39 16.53
C ASP A 300 -0.24 -16.11 18.00
N SER A 301 0.67 -16.28 18.95
CA SER A 301 0.44 -15.96 20.36
C SER A 301 0.37 -14.45 20.65
N LEU A 302 1.11 -13.64 19.89
CA LEU A 302 1.25 -12.21 20.09
C LEU A 302 0.22 -11.38 19.28
N ARG A 303 -0.22 -11.88 18.13
CA ARG A 303 -1.08 -11.11 17.22
C ARG A 303 -2.49 -10.88 17.80
N PRO A 304 -3.15 -9.76 17.45
CA PRO A 304 -4.53 -9.52 17.86
C PRO A 304 -5.53 -10.53 17.29
N LYS A 305 -6.35 -11.11 18.17
CA LYS A 305 -7.40 -12.10 17.83
C LYS A 305 -8.74 -11.68 18.41
N SER A 306 -9.83 -12.11 17.77
CA SER A 306 -11.17 -11.98 18.34
C SER A 306 -11.25 -12.75 19.67
N PRO A 307 -11.94 -12.21 20.70
CA PRO A 307 -12.21 -12.95 21.92
C PRO A 307 -12.95 -14.25 21.61
N VAL A 308 -12.60 -15.34 22.30
CA VAL A 308 -13.35 -16.59 22.21
C VAL A 308 -14.66 -16.40 23.00
N GLY A 309 -15.80 -16.63 22.36
CA GLY A 309 -17.11 -16.54 23.05
C GLY A 309 -17.18 -17.49 24.25
N ARG A 310 -17.87 -17.07 25.33
CA ARG A 310 -18.02 -17.85 26.58
C ARG A 310 -18.51 -19.29 26.36
N ASP A 311 -19.28 -19.54 25.31
CA ASP A 311 -19.83 -20.86 25.00
C ASP A 311 -18.79 -21.90 24.57
N SER A 312 -17.62 -21.46 24.08
CA SER A 312 -16.54 -22.37 23.66
C SER A 312 -15.66 -22.83 24.83
N GLN A 313 -15.65 -22.12 25.96
CA GLN A 313 -14.93 -22.55 27.18
C GLN A 313 -15.68 -23.67 27.92
N ALA A 314 -17.02 -23.71 27.84
CA ALA A 314 -17.80 -24.78 28.47
C ALA A 314 -17.61 -26.15 27.80
N ALA A 315 -17.41 -26.18 26.47
CA ALA A 315 -17.23 -27.41 25.70
C ALA A 315 -15.87 -28.10 25.93
N ALA A 316 -14.85 -27.37 26.40
CA ALA A 316 -13.51 -27.93 26.65
C ALA A 316 -13.38 -28.60 28.03
N THR A 317 -14.41 -28.54 28.89
CA THR A 317 -14.34 -29.00 30.30
C THR A 317 -15.26 -30.17 30.63
N LEU A 318 -15.99 -30.73 29.67
CA LEU A 318 -16.82 -31.91 29.93
C LEU A 318 -15.99 -33.18 29.74
N PRO A 319 -15.82 -34.03 30.78
CA PRO A 319 -15.18 -35.32 30.60
C PRO A 319 -16.03 -36.17 29.66
N LEU A 320 -15.38 -36.87 28.73
CA LEU A 320 -16.00 -37.89 27.89
C LEU A 320 -16.61 -38.96 28.82
N VAL A 321 -17.90 -38.86 29.10
CA VAL A 321 -18.63 -39.95 29.75
C VAL A 321 -18.75 -41.06 28.72
N ARG A 322 -17.91 -42.10 28.86
CA ARG A 322 -18.04 -43.35 28.14
C ARG A 322 -19.45 -43.92 28.38
N ARG A 323 -20.27 -43.96 27.34
CA ARG A 323 -21.42 -44.87 27.32
C ARG A 323 -20.86 -46.28 27.10
N VAL A 324 -20.99 -47.10 28.13
CA VAL A 324 -20.77 -48.55 28.12
C VAL A 324 -22.10 -49.19 27.63
N PRO A 325 -22.04 -50.31 26.87
CA PRO A 325 -23.03 -50.63 25.83
C PRO A 325 -24.46 -50.93 26.28
#